data_AF-A0A357LS38-F1
#
_entry.id   AF-A0A357LS38-F1
#
_cell.length_a   1.000
_cell.length_b   1.000
_cell.length_c   1.000
_cell.angle_alpha   90.00
_cell.angle_beta   90.00
_cell.angle_gamma   90.00
#
_symmetry.space_group_name_H-M   'P 1'
#
loop_
_entity.id
_entity.type
_entity.pdbx_description
1 polymer ?
#
loop_
_entity_poly.entity_id
_entity_poly.type
_entity_poly.pdbx_seq_one_letter_code
_entity_poly.pdbx_strand_id
1 'polypeptide(L)'
;MKILQLVFLLILPGLLGAHENHPMGKVEVQITRAAYSNRSIDVEAHLYLNGGQTMQLDGISVAGGEVVNLPFPLFFNSDGARNGHVKVSFTLKFFDKAPHIFSAMFDFGPQGTGPVLIIPDQMMKGIH
;
A
#
# COMPACT_ATOMS: atom_id res chain seq x y z
N MET A 1 22.13 -25.69 56.47
CA MET A 1 22.14 -25.39 55.02
C MET A 1 20.71 -25.25 54.53
N LYS A 2 20.22 -24.01 54.35
CA LYS A 2 18.88 -23.69 53.83
C LYS A 2 19.00 -22.48 52.91
N ILE A 3 19.66 -22.66 51.76
CA ILE A 3 19.72 -21.63 50.71
C ILE A 3 19.89 -22.36 49.39
N LEU A 4 18.84 -22.97 48.82
CA LEU A 4 18.88 -23.35 47.39
C LEU A 4 17.52 -23.73 46.79
N GLN A 5 16.44 -23.01 47.09
CA GLN A 5 15.16 -23.28 46.41
C GLN A 5 14.36 -22.03 46.02
N LEU A 6 15.01 -20.87 45.88
CA LEU A 6 14.30 -19.63 45.54
C LEU A 6 15.00 -18.77 44.49
N VAL A 7 15.57 -19.40 43.45
CA VAL A 7 16.10 -18.68 42.27
C VAL A 7 15.62 -19.29 40.95
N PHE A 8 14.58 -20.12 40.97
CA PHE A 8 14.02 -20.70 39.74
C PHE A 8 12.77 -19.96 39.23
N LEU A 9 12.36 -18.88 39.89
CA LEU A 9 11.11 -18.17 39.60
C LEU A 9 11.31 -16.70 39.18
N LEU A 10 12.47 -16.36 38.61
CA LEU A 10 12.76 -15.01 38.11
C LEU A 10 13.16 -14.95 36.64
N ILE A 11 13.01 -16.06 35.91
CA ILE A 11 13.27 -16.11 34.48
C ILE A 11 12.03 -16.74 33.85
N LEU A 12 11.37 -16.00 32.95
CA LEU A 12 10.05 -16.22 32.32
C LEU A 12 8.90 -15.49 33.03
N PRO A 13 8.67 -14.23 32.62
CA PRO A 13 7.73 -14.03 31.51
C PRO A 13 8.30 -13.08 30.44
N GLY A 14 9.43 -13.44 29.83
CA GLY A 14 9.95 -12.73 28.64
C GLY A 14 9.42 -13.30 27.31
N LEU A 15 8.66 -14.39 27.34
CA LEU A 15 8.28 -15.16 26.14
C LEU A 15 6.86 -14.89 25.63
N LEU A 16 6.09 -14.00 26.27
CA LEU A 16 4.75 -13.65 25.80
C LEU A 16 4.74 -12.58 24.69
N GLY A 17 5.89 -12.07 24.26
CA GLY A 17 6.00 -11.02 23.23
C GLY A 17 6.60 -11.46 21.89
N ALA A 18 6.93 -12.75 21.69
CA ALA A 18 7.65 -13.20 20.49
C ALA A 18 6.76 -13.77 19.38
N HIS A 19 5.44 -13.87 19.59
CA HIS A 19 4.51 -14.45 18.61
C HIS A 19 3.65 -13.44 17.84
N GLU A 20 3.93 -12.13 17.93
CA GLU A 20 3.29 -11.14 17.04
C GLU A 20 4.05 -10.89 15.73
N ASN A 21 5.03 -11.74 15.39
CA ASN A 21 5.51 -11.89 14.01
C ASN A 21 4.53 -12.72 13.18
N HIS A 22 3.25 -12.37 13.21
CA HIS A 22 2.32 -12.84 12.19
C HIS A 22 2.82 -12.33 10.84
N PRO A 23 2.81 -13.14 9.76
CA PRO A 23 3.26 -12.69 8.46
C PRO A 23 2.49 -11.42 8.09
N MET A 24 3.19 -10.27 8.05
CA MET A 24 2.63 -9.03 7.52
C MET A 24 2.19 -9.35 6.09
N GLY A 25 0.88 -9.20 5.85
CA GLY A 25 0.32 -9.43 4.52
C GLY A 25 1.09 -8.61 3.50
N LYS A 26 1.42 -9.21 2.35
CA LYS A 26 2.10 -8.47 1.28
C LYS A 26 1.06 -7.82 0.39
N VAL A 27 1.16 -6.51 0.18
CA VAL A 27 0.37 -5.84 -0.85
C VAL A 27 1.15 -5.74 -2.16
N GLU A 28 0.54 -6.28 -3.20
CA GLU A 28 0.94 -6.05 -4.57
C GLU A 28 0.01 -4.99 -5.19
N VAL A 29 0.60 -3.97 -5.82
CA VAL A 29 -0.14 -2.94 -6.54
C VAL A 29 0.14 -3.11 -8.03
N GLN A 30 -0.92 -3.36 -8.80
CA GLN A 30 -0.84 -3.49 -10.24
C GLN A 30 -1.58 -2.33 -10.89
N ILE A 31 -0.86 -1.50 -11.65
CA ILE A 31 -1.47 -0.46 -12.49
C ILE A 31 -2.02 -1.13 -13.76
N THR A 32 -3.34 -1.07 -13.96
CA THR A 32 -4.00 -1.66 -15.12
C THR A 32 -4.30 -0.63 -16.21
N ARG A 33 -4.31 0.66 -15.85
CA ARG A 33 -4.48 1.77 -16.78
C ARG A 33 -3.84 3.02 -16.19
N ALA A 34 -3.20 3.82 -17.03
CA ALA A 34 -2.74 5.16 -16.69
C ALA A 34 -2.94 6.07 -17.91
N ALA A 35 -4.12 6.66 -18.03
CA ALA A 35 -4.48 7.45 -19.21
C ALA A 35 -4.09 8.92 -19.03
N TYR A 36 -3.26 9.42 -19.94
CA TYR A 36 -2.83 10.82 -19.94
C TYR A 36 -3.98 11.75 -20.38
N SER A 37 -4.22 12.81 -19.61
CA SER A 37 -5.19 13.86 -19.91
C SER A 37 -4.63 15.24 -19.55
N ASN A 38 -3.84 15.82 -20.46
CA ASN A 38 -3.19 17.12 -20.33
C ASN A 38 -2.30 17.28 -19.07
N ARG A 39 -2.85 17.78 -17.96
CA ARG A 39 -2.16 17.95 -16.66
C ARG A 39 -2.54 16.88 -15.64
N SER A 40 -3.36 15.93 -16.05
CA SER A 40 -3.88 14.88 -15.20
C SER A 40 -3.58 13.50 -15.77
N ILE A 41 -3.57 12.49 -14.91
CA ILE A 41 -3.47 11.08 -15.30
C ILE A 41 -4.56 10.33 -14.55
N ASP A 42 -5.47 9.70 -15.30
CA ASP A 42 -6.49 8.83 -14.73
C ASP A 42 -5.91 7.42 -14.57
N VAL A 43 -5.88 6.93 -13.34
CA VAL A 43 -5.24 5.67 -12.97
C VAL A 43 -6.30 4.67 -12.52
N GLU A 44 -6.18 3.44 -13.03
CA GLU A 44 -6.86 2.28 -12.48
C GLU A 44 -5.80 1.32 -11.94
N ALA A 45 -5.98 0.89 -10.69
CA ALA A 45 -5.07 -0.03 -10.03
C ALA A 45 -5.83 -1.16 -9.33
N HIS A 46 -5.20 -2.32 -9.31
CA HIS A 46 -5.63 -3.47 -8.54
C HIS A 46 -4.66 -3.64 -7.36
N LEU A 47 -5.21 -3.70 -6.15
CA LEU A 47 -4.45 -3.96 -4.94
C LEU A 47 -4.77 -5.39 -4.48
N TYR A 48 -3.73 -6.20 -4.35
CA TYR A 48 -3.82 -7.59 -3.92
C TYR A 48 -3.14 -7.75 -2.57
N LEU A 49 -3.89 -8.18 -1.56
CA LEU A 49 -3.38 -8.53 -0.25
C LEU A 49 -3.16 -10.04 -0.17
N ASN A 50 -1.89 -10.44 -0.14
CA ASN A 50 -1.47 -11.83 -0.05
C ASN A 50 -1.19 -12.20 1.41
N GLY A 51 -2.14 -12.91 2.03
CA GLY A 51 -2.11 -13.27 3.45
C GLY A 51 -2.32 -12.09 4.41
N GLY A 52 -2.39 -12.37 5.71
CA GLY A 52 -2.48 -11.34 6.75
C GLY A 52 -3.92 -10.93 7.13
N GLN A 53 -4.01 -9.88 7.94
CA GLN A 53 -5.28 -9.26 8.37
C GLN A 53 -5.66 -8.09 7.44
N THR A 54 -6.81 -7.46 7.70
CA THR A 54 -7.23 -6.21 7.04
C THR A 54 -6.11 -5.20 6.87
N MET A 55 -5.95 -4.70 5.64
CA MET A 55 -5.05 -3.59 5.31
C MET A 55 -5.83 -2.30 5.13
N GLN A 56 -5.14 -1.20 5.41
CA GLN A 56 -5.61 0.16 5.24
C GLN A 56 -4.65 0.87 4.28
N LEU A 57 -5.19 1.53 3.26
CA LEU A 57 -4.47 2.49 2.42
C LEU A 57 -4.84 3.89 2.93
N ASP A 58 -3.89 4.56 3.56
CA ASP A 58 -4.04 5.89 4.17
C ASP A 58 -3.90 7.02 3.15
N GLY A 59 -3.13 6.78 2.10
CA GLY A 59 -2.90 7.79 1.09
C GLY A 59 -2.13 7.28 -0.11
N ILE A 60 -2.18 8.10 -1.15
CA ILE A 60 -1.25 8.01 -2.29
C ILE A 60 -0.65 9.40 -2.44
N SER A 61 0.65 9.49 -2.65
CA SER A 61 1.33 10.76 -2.91
C SER A 61 2.18 10.68 -4.17
N VAL A 62 2.34 11.82 -4.84
CA VAL A 62 3.15 11.94 -6.06
C VAL A 62 3.91 13.26 -6.03
N ALA A 63 5.13 13.25 -6.57
CA ALA A 63 5.93 14.47 -6.67
C ALA A 63 5.28 15.47 -7.65
N GLY A 64 5.12 16.73 -7.22
CA GLY A 64 4.60 17.80 -8.08
C GLY A 64 3.12 17.69 -8.43
N GLY A 65 2.34 16.97 -7.62
CA GLY A 65 0.90 16.84 -7.83
C GLY A 65 0.15 16.35 -6.60
N GLU A 66 -1.14 16.10 -6.81
CA GLU A 66 -2.07 15.62 -5.81
C GLU A 66 -2.92 14.46 -6.35
N VAL A 67 -3.44 13.64 -5.44
CA VAL A 67 -4.37 12.56 -5.77
C VAL A 67 -5.77 13.00 -5.43
N VAL A 68 -6.68 12.86 -6.38
CA VAL A 68 -8.10 13.18 -6.19
C VAL A 68 -8.97 12.00 -6.59
N ASN A 69 -10.24 12.06 -6.20
CA ASN A 69 -11.26 11.05 -6.51
C ASN A 69 -10.99 9.65 -5.91
N LEU A 70 -10.18 9.57 -4.85
CA LEU A 70 -10.04 8.36 -4.04
C LEU A 70 -10.32 8.73 -2.57
N PRO A 71 -11.41 8.24 -1.97
CA PRO A 71 -11.64 8.46 -0.55
C PRO A 71 -10.59 7.68 0.25
N PHE A 72 -9.99 8.35 1.23
CA PHE A 72 -9.09 7.75 2.20
C PHE A 72 -9.68 7.87 3.62
N PRO A 73 -9.36 6.93 4.53
CA PRO A 73 -8.61 5.70 4.27
C PRO A 73 -9.45 4.66 3.53
N LEU A 74 -8.80 3.81 2.74
CA LEU A 74 -9.44 2.69 2.05
C LEU A 74 -9.09 1.37 2.75
N PHE A 75 -10.10 0.67 3.24
CA PHE A 75 -9.94 -0.62 3.91
C PHE A 75 -10.22 -1.77 2.96
N PHE A 76 -9.38 -2.81 3.01
CA PHE A 76 -9.59 -4.03 2.25
C PHE A 76 -9.09 -5.25 3.04
N ASN A 77 -9.94 -6.28 3.05
CA ASN A 77 -9.79 -7.42 3.94
C ASN A 77 -9.25 -8.64 3.18
N SER A 78 -8.41 -9.43 3.84
CA SER A 78 -8.25 -10.85 3.55
C SER A 78 -9.08 -11.62 4.57
N ASP A 79 -9.81 -12.64 4.15
CA ASP A 79 -10.51 -13.55 5.06
C ASP A 79 -9.59 -14.67 5.60
N GLY A 80 -8.27 -14.56 5.38
CA GLY A 80 -7.26 -15.54 5.77
C GLY A 80 -7.24 -16.81 4.90
N ALA A 81 -8.30 -17.08 4.14
CA ALA A 81 -8.41 -18.20 3.19
C ALA A 81 -8.23 -17.77 1.73
N ARG A 82 -8.50 -16.49 1.43
CA ARG A 82 -8.42 -15.86 0.11
C ARG A 82 -7.60 -14.58 0.19
N ASN A 83 -6.84 -14.33 -0.87
CA ASN A 83 -6.15 -13.06 -1.04
C ASN A 83 -7.19 -11.94 -1.15
N GLY A 84 -6.99 -10.85 -0.40
CA GLY A 84 -7.83 -9.66 -0.52
C GLY A 84 -7.60 -9.01 -1.88
N HIS A 85 -8.65 -8.51 -2.51
CA HIS A 85 -8.55 -7.80 -3.78
C HIS A 85 -9.49 -6.60 -3.79
N VAL A 86 -8.95 -5.45 -4.18
CA VAL A 86 -9.74 -4.24 -4.42
C VAL A 86 -9.27 -3.56 -5.70
N LYS A 87 -10.23 -3.11 -6.50
CA LYS A 87 -9.97 -2.22 -7.62
C LYS A 87 -10.19 -0.78 -7.17
N VAL A 88 -9.23 0.09 -7.45
CA VAL A 88 -9.33 1.52 -7.18
C VAL A 88 -9.13 2.33 -8.46
N SER A 89 -9.82 3.47 -8.51
CA SER A 89 -9.69 4.44 -9.59
C SER A 89 -9.45 5.80 -8.97
N PHE A 90 -8.45 6.52 -9.47
CA PHE A 90 -8.08 7.84 -8.95
C PHE A 90 -7.46 8.69 -10.05
N THR A 91 -7.49 10.01 -9.86
CA THR A 91 -6.87 10.95 -10.79
C THR A 91 -5.68 11.61 -10.11
N LEU A 92 -4.53 11.58 -10.77
CA LEU A 92 -3.35 12.35 -10.39
C LEU A 92 -3.39 13.69 -11.11
N LYS A 93 -3.43 14.80 -10.37
CA LYS A 93 -3.36 16.16 -10.93
C LYS A 93 -2.01 16.77 -10.65
N PHE A 94 -1.28 17.15 -11.69
CA PHE A 94 0.04 17.78 -11.56
C PHE A 94 -0.09 19.30 -11.59
N PHE A 95 0.70 19.99 -10.78
CA PHE A 95 0.68 21.46 -10.70
C PHE A 95 1.12 22.11 -12.03
N ASP A 96 2.14 21.52 -12.67
CA ASP A 96 2.67 21.94 -13.96
C ASP A 96 2.24 21.00 -15.10
N LYS A 97 3.17 20.23 -15.67
CA LYS A 97 2.92 19.23 -16.71
C LYS A 97 3.03 17.84 -16.09
N ALA A 98 2.11 16.96 -16.47
CA ALA A 98 2.18 15.57 -16.06
C ALA A 98 3.45 14.88 -16.66
N PRO A 99 4.27 14.21 -15.83
CA PRO A 99 5.48 13.53 -16.27
C PRO A 99 5.15 12.28 -17.11
N HIS A 100 6.10 11.87 -17.96
CA HIS A 100 5.96 10.69 -18.81
C HIS A 100 6.20 9.37 -18.07
N ILE A 101 6.96 9.38 -17.00
CA ILE A 101 7.20 8.25 -16.09
C ILE A 101 7.42 8.86 -14.71
N PHE A 102 6.81 8.29 -13.68
CA PHE A 102 6.95 8.79 -12.31
C PHE A 102 6.63 7.68 -11.31
N SER A 103 6.98 7.89 -10.05
CA SER A 103 6.60 7.01 -8.95
C SER A 103 5.53 7.67 -8.10
N ALA A 104 4.49 6.92 -7.75
CA ALA A 104 3.54 7.28 -6.71
C ALA A 104 3.86 6.46 -5.45
N MET A 105 3.84 7.08 -4.27
CA MET A 105 4.04 6.40 -3.01
C MET A 105 2.68 6.00 -2.44
N PHE A 106 2.47 4.71 -2.23
CA PHE A 106 1.28 4.16 -1.58
C PHE A 106 1.58 4.02 -0.09
N ASP A 107 0.74 4.61 0.74
CA ASP A 107 0.90 4.64 2.19
C ASP A 107 -0.10 3.68 2.85
N PHE A 108 0.40 2.61 3.45
CA PHE A 108 -0.39 1.62 4.19
C PHE A 108 -0.29 1.83 5.71
N GLY A 109 0.03 3.06 6.13
CA GLY A 109 0.09 3.47 7.53
C GLY A 109 1.19 2.74 8.30
N PRO A 110 0.89 2.18 9.49
CA PRO A 110 1.86 1.41 10.28
C PRO A 110 2.43 0.18 9.56
N GLN A 111 1.76 -0.30 8.50
CA GLN A 111 2.22 -1.45 7.71
C GLN A 111 3.30 -1.08 6.68
N GLY A 112 3.56 0.21 6.50
CA GLY A 112 4.64 0.74 5.68
C GLY A 112 4.17 1.41 4.39
N THR A 113 5.15 1.88 3.62
CA THR A 113 4.92 2.60 2.36
C THR A 113 5.72 1.97 1.23
N GLY A 114 5.23 2.10 0.00
CA GLY A 114 5.85 1.48 -1.17
C GLY A 114 5.73 2.32 -2.44
N PRO A 115 6.82 2.53 -3.20
CA PRO A 115 6.75 3.21 -4.48
C PRO A 115 6.16 2.30 -5.55
N VAL A 116 5.30 2.86 -6.39
CA VAL A 116 4.75 2.21 -7.58
C VAL A 116 5.13 3.05 -8.79
N LEU A 117 5.87 2.45 -9.72
CA LEU A 117 6.23 3.09 -10.98
C LEU A 117 5.00 3.12 -11.89
N ILE A 118 4.64 4.30 -12.36
CA ILE A 118 3.52 4.52 -13.29
C ILE A 118 4.09 5.00 -14.62
N ILE A 119 3.73 4.29 -15.68
CA ILE A 119 4.04 4.62 -17.07
C ILE A 119 2.71 4.85 -17.77
N PRO A 120 2.30 6.11 -17.99
CA PRO A 120 1.07 6.41 -18.68
C PRO A 120 1.09 5.92 -20.12
N ASP A 121 -0.07 5.45 -20.57
CA ASP A 121 -0.31 5.17 -21.97
C ASP A 121 -0.08 6.47 -22.75
N GLN A 122 0.76 6.42 -23.79
CA GLN A 122 0.95 7.59 -24.63
C GLN A 122 -0.37 7.95 -25.30
N MET A 123 -0.77 9.22 -25.22
CA MET A 123 -1.70 9.75 -26.22
C MET A 123 -1.05 9.51 -27.58
N MET A 124 -1.58 8.56 -28.35
CA MET A 124 -1.40 8.59 -29.79
C MET A 124 -1.90 9.97 -30.22
N LYS A 125 -0.99 10.87 -30.58
CA LYS A 125 -1.34 12.07 -31.32
C LYS A 125 -2.00 11.56 -32.60
N GLY A 126 -3.33 11.57 -32.63
CA GLY A 126 -4.09 11.41 -33.85
C GLY A 126 -3.63 12.50 -34.79
N ILE A 127 -2.93 12.10 -35.84
CA ILE A 127 -2.71 12.94 -37.01
C ILE A 127 -4.05 12.93 -37.74
N HIS A 128 -4.81 14.01 -37.62
CA HIS A 128 -5.90 14.36 -38.54
C HIS A 128 -5.86 15.85 -38.79
#